data_AF-A0A165KDX4-F1
#
_entry.id   AF-A0A165KDX4-F1
#
_cell.length_a   1.000
_cell.length_b   1.000
_cell.length_c   1.000
_cell.angle_alpha   90.00
_cell.angle_beta   90.00
_cell.angle_gamma   90.00
#
_symmetry.space_group_name_H-M   'P 1'
#
loop_
_entity.id
_entity.type
_entity.pdbx_description
1 polymer ?
#
loop_
_entity_poly.entity_id
_entity_poly.type
_entity_poly.pdbx_seq_one_letter_code
_entity_poly.pdbx_strand_id
1 'polypeptide(L)'
;GFVASDFIGVGSDFFGNSLFIHPSHIHIIEAEFSLPLIIKLLPTIFSLLGGSLALVVTNSVSSLTLEQPILRKIYTFLNGKYFFDIIYNNYLIGGALQISYTISKVLDRGIIELIGPFGLTEGSYSTGNFISKLDTGVITTYALYITLGLISILFLL
;
A
#
# COMPACT_ATOMS: atom_id res chain seq x y z
N GLY A 1 18.90 3.31 -31.20
CA GLY A 1 19.61 4.31 -32.05
C GLY A 1 20.71 3.62 -32.82
N PHE A 2 21.09 4.12 -34.00
CA PHE A 2 22.03 3.46 -34.92
C PHE A 2 23.35 3.03 -34.25
N VAL A 3 23.90 3.82 -33.33
CA VAL A 3 25.17 3.50 -32.64
C VAL A 3 25.10 2.25 -31.75
N ALA A 4 23.92 1.91 -31.24
CA ALA A 4 23.71 0.79 -30.32
C ALA A 4 23.08 -0.44 -31.01
N SER A 5 22.95 -0.45 -32.34
CA SER A 5 22.36 -1.59 -33.07
C SER A 5 23.15 -2.87 -32.89
N ASP A 6 24.48 -2.73 -32.78
CA ASP A 6 25.41 -3.86 -32.76
C ASP A 6 25.34 -4.64 -31.43
N PHE A 7 24.71 -4.08 -30.39
CA PHE A 7 24.42 -4.79 -29.14
C PHE A 7 23.30 -5.83 -29.25
N ILE A 8 22.47 -5.74 -30.30
CA ILE A 8 21.33 -6.64 -30.55
C ILE A 8 21.59 -7.46 -31.83
N GLY A 9 22.71 -7.21 -32.52
CA GLY A 9 23.10 -7.93 -33.73
C GLY A 9 23.28 -9.42 -33.47
N VAL A 10 23.01 -10.22 -34.51
CA VAL A 10 23.22 -11.68 -34.47
C VAL A 10 24.68 -11.98 -34.13
N GLY A 11 24.91 -12.74 -33.06
CA GLY A 11 26.26 -13.09 -32.60
C GLY A 11 26.96 -12.04 -31.74
N SER A 12 26.26 -10.99 -31.29
CA SER A 12 26.82 -10.04 -30.32
C SER A 12 26.95 -10.68 -28.92
N ASP A 13 28.13 -10.52 -28.30
CA ASP A 13 28.43 -11.02 -26.94
C ASP A 13 28.06 -10.00 -25.84
N PHE A 14 27.29 -8.95 -26.17
CA PHE A 14 27.03 -7.84 -25.25
C PHE A 14 26.38 -8.29 -23.94
N PHE A 15 25.45 -9.25 -23.99
CA PHE A 15 24.79 -9.80 -22.82
C PHE A 15 25.46 -11.05 -22.24
N GLY A 16 26.50 -11.59 -22.89
CA GLY A 16 27.30 -12.75 -22.48
C GLY A 16 26.52 -13.81 -21.70
N ASN A 17 26.96 -14.10 -20.48
CA ASN A 17 26.31 -15.05 -19.55
C ASN A 17 25.19 -14.44 -18.68
N SER A 18 24.87 -13.16 -18.81
CA SER A 18 23.84 -12.50 -17.98
C SER A 18 22.42 -12.91 -18.38
N LEU A 19 22.22 -13.32 -19.63
CA LEU A 19 20.95 -13.85 -20.14
C LEU A 19 21.18 -15.25 -20.71
N PHE A 20 20.82 -16.28 -19.95
CA PHE A 20 20.82 -17.65 -20.45
C PHE A 20 19.65 -17.84 -21.42
N ILE A 21 19.97 -18.16 -22.68
CA ILE A 21 18.98 -18.52 -23.71
C ILE A 21 19.21 -19.99 -24.05
N HIS A 22 18.19 -20.82 -23.81
CA HIS A 22 18.26 -22.23 -24.17
C HIS A 22 18.37 -22.38 -25.70
N PRO A 23 19.26 -23.27 -26.24
CA PRO A 23 19.48 -23.40 -27.68
C PRO A 23 18.22 -23.64 -28.52
N SER A 24 17.18 -24.25 -27.94
CA SER A 24 15.89 -24.48 -28.62
C SER A 24 14.99 -23.25 -28.73
N HIS A 25 15.35 -22.11 -28.13
CA HIS A 25 14.54 -20.89 -28.08
C HIS A 25 15.28 -19.67 -28.67
N ILE A 26 16.28 -19.91 -29.54
CA ILE A 26 17.01 -18.86 -30.23
C ILE A 26 16.21 -18.43 -31.47
N HIS A 27 15.31 -17.47 -31.29
CA HIS A 27 14.44 -16.96 -32.37
C HIS A 27 15.00 -15.73 -33.10
N ILE A 28 16.20 -15.25 -32.74
CA ILE A 28 16.74 -14.00 -33.29
C ILE A 28 17.05 -14.09 -34.79
N ILE A 29 17.60 -15.23 -35.22
CA ILE A 29 17.93 -15.51 -36.63
C ILE A 29 16.64 -15.68 -37.44
N GLU A 30 15.68 -16.42 -36.90
CA GLU A 30 14.37 -16.60 -37.52
C GLU A 30 13.64 -15.25 -37.65
N ALA A 31 13.62 -14.43 -36.60
CA ALA A 31 13.02 -13.10 -36.66
C ALA A 31 13.67 -12.19 -37.72
N GLU A 32 14.99 -12.27 -37.93
CA GLU A 32 15.64 -11.43 -38.93
C GLU A 32 15.39 -11.88 -40.37
N PHE A 33 15.43 -13.20 -40.63
CA PHE A 33 15.45 -13.77 -41.98
C PHE A 33 14.16 -14.48 -42.41
N SER A 34 13.37 -15.03 -41.50
CA SER A 34 12.16 -15.80 -41.82
C SER A 34 10.86 -14.99 -41.75
N LEU A 35 10.89 -13.78 -41.17
CA LEU A 35 9.72 -12.91 -41.09
C LEU A 35 9.31 -12.37 -42.48
N PRO A 36 8.05 -12.56 -42.90
CA PRO A 36 7.52 -11.95 -44.11
C PRO A 36 7.65 -10.43 -44.08
N LEU A 37 8.05 -9.84 -45.22
CA LEU A 37 8.27 -8.39 -45.37
C LEU A 37 7.04 -7.55 -45.00
N ILE A 38 5.84 -8.05 -45.27
CA ILE A 38 4.58 -7.37 -44.91
C ILE A 38 4.44 -7.18 -43.40
N ILE A 39 4.83 -8.17 -42.60
CA ILE A 39 4.75 -8.14 -41.13
C ILE A 39 5.85 -7.21 -40.59
N LYS A 40 7.03 -7.24 -41.20
CA LYS A 40 8.17 -6.37 -40.83
C LYS A 40 7.85 -4.88 -41.04
N LEU A 41 7.11 -4.54 -42.09
CA LEU A 41 6.72 -3.16 -42.40
C LEU A 41 5.45 -2.70 -41.68
N LEU A 42 4.61 -3.62 -41.21
CA LEU A 42 3.32 -3.33 -40.58
C LEU A 42 3.40 -2.25 -39.47
N PRO A 43 4.35 -2.31 -38.52
CA PRO A 43 4.45 -1.30 -37.46
C PRO A 43 4.77 0.09 -38.00
N THR A 44 5.61 0.16 -39.04
CA THR A 44 6.00 1.44 -39.68
C THR A 44 4.82 2.06 -40.42
N ILE A 45 4.06 1.24 -41.16
CA ILE A 45 2.87 1.68 -41.89
C ILE A 45 1.80 2.18 -40.91
N PHE A 46 1.51 1.41 -39.84
CA PHE A 46 0.53 1.83 -38.84
C PHE A 46 0.95 3.08 -38.06
N SER A 47 2.25 3.26 -37.79
CA SER A 47 2.76 4.47 -37.14
C SER A 47 2.58 5.71 -38.03
N LEU A 48 2.91 5.61 -39.32
CA LEU A 48 2.73 6.69 -40.31
C LEU A 48 1.25 7.03 -40.53
N LEU A 49 0.39 6.01 -40.65
CA LEU A 49 -1.05 6.19 -40.77
C LEU A 49 -1.64 6.82 -39.50
N GLY A 50 -1.30 6.29 -38.32
CA GLY A 50 -1.76 6.84 -37.05
C GLY A 50 -1.32 8.28 -36.82
N GLY A 51 -0.08 8.61 -37.16
CA GLY A 51 0.45 9.98 -37.08
C GLY A 51 -0.25 10.94 -38.04
N SER A 52 -0.46 10.55 -39.29
CA SER A 52 -1.18 11.39 -40.26
C SER A 52 -2.65 11.59 -39.88
N LEU A 53 -3.33 10.53 -39.43
CA LEU A 53 -4.70 10.61 -38.88
C LEU A 53 -4.77 11.56 -37.68
N ALA A 54 -3.84 11.47 -36.73
CA ALA A 54 -3.80 12.35 -35.57
C ALA A 54 -3.68 13.83 -35.97
N LEU A 55 -2.86 14.17 -36.96
CA LEU A 55 -2.73 15.52 -37.48
C LEU A 55 -4.03 16.02 -38.16
N VAL A 56 -4.68 15.19 -38.94
CA VAL A 56 -5.96 15.55 -39.59
C VAL A 56 -7.05 15.78 -38.55
N VAL A 57 -7.17 14.86 -37.57
CA VAL A 57 -8.15 14.96 -36.49
C VAL A 57 -7.91 16.20 -35.64
N THR A 58 -6.70 16.42 -35.14
CA THR A 58 -6.39 17.58 -34.27
C THR A 58 -6.70 18.93 -34.94
N ASN A 59 -6.44 19.07 -36.25
CA ASN A 59 -6.78 20.28 -37.00
C ASN A 59 -8.29 20.47 -37.23
N SER A 60 -9.08 19.38 -37.22
CA SER A 60 -10.52 19.39 -37.49
C SER A 60 -11.39 19.40 -36.21
N VAL A 61 -10.78 19.24 -35.03
CA VAL A 61 -11.46 18.99 -33.75
C VAL A 61 -12.04 20.23 -33.08
N SER A 62 -11.79 21.45 -33.59
CA SER A 62 -12.36 22.68 -32.99
C SER A 62 -13.89 22.71 -32.91
N SER A 63 -14.59 21.82 -33.63
CA SER A 63 -16.07 21.71 -33.63
C SER A 63 -16.62 20.32 -33.30
N LEU A 64 -15.78 19.36 -32.88
CA LEU A 64 -16.23 18.01 -32.52
C LEU A 64 -16.90 18.03 -31.13
N THR A 65 -18.15 18.48 -31.09
CA THR A 65 -18.98 18.39 -29.89
C THR A 65 -19.29 16.92 -29.60
N LEU A 66 -18.92 16.47 -28.40
CA LEU A 66 -19.21 15.12 -27.89
C LEU A 66 -20.70 14.99 -27.50
N GLU A 67 -21.60 15.24 -28.45
CA GLU A 67 -23.05 15.20 -28.22
C GLU A 67 -23.58 13.77 -28.08
N GLN A 68 -22.89 12.81 -28.70
CA GLN A 68 -23.28 11.40 -28.65
C GLN A 68 -22.95 10.79 -27.28
N PRO A 69 -23.93 10.18 -26.57
CA PRO A 69 -23.74 9.67 -25.21
C PRO A 69 -22.76 8.51 -25.15
N ILE A 70 -22.69 7.68 -26.21
CA ILE A 70 -21.69 6.60 -26.32
C ILE A 70 -20.28 7.19 -26.39
N LEU A 71 -20.06 8.17 -27.26
CA LEU A 71 -18.74 8.74 -27.49
C LEU A 71 -18.23 9.46 -26.24
N ARG A 72 -19.13 10.16 -25.53
CA ARG A 72 -18.85 10.74 -24.22
C ARG A 72 -18.44 9.69 -23.19
N LYS A 73 -19.13 8.55 -23.11
CA LYS A 73 -18.77 7.46 -22.18
C LYS A 73 -17.38 6.88 -22.49
N ILE A 74 -17.11 6.59 -23.76
CA ILE A 74 -15.79 6.07 -24.20
C ILE A 74 -14.70 7.10 -23.89
N TYR A 75 -14.94 8.38 -24.19
CA TYR A 75 -14.01 9.45 -23.85
C TYR A 75 -13.76 9.54 -22.35
N THR A 76 -14.80 9.53 -21.52
CA THR A 76 -14.63 9.57 -20.05
C THR A 76 -13.88 8.35 -19.51
N PHE A 77 -14.07 7.17 -20.12
CA PHE A 77 -13.38 5.95 -19.73
C PHE A 77 -11.88 5.99 -20.07
N LEU A 78 -11.53 6.39 -21.30
CA LEU A 78 -10.14 6.51 -21.73
C LEU A 78 -9.43 7.67 -21.01
N ASN A 79 -10.09 8.82 -20.88
CA ASN A 79 -9.56 9.99 -20.16
C ASN A 79 -9.40 9.70 -18.66
N GLY A 80 -10.30 8.90 -18.08
CA GLY A 80 -10.23 8.43 -16.70
C GLY A 80 -9.18 7.34 -16.45
N LYS A 81 -8.28 7.05 -17.41
CA LYS A 81 -7.28 5.98 -17.33
C LYS A 81 -7.91 4.64 -16.95
N TYR A 82 -8.97 4.25 -17.67
CA TYR A 82 -9.74 3.03 -17.41
C TYR A 82 -10.39 2.98 -16.01
N PHE A 83 -10.52 4.12 -15.33
CA PHE A 83 -11.01 4.27 -13.95
C PHE A 83 -10.21 3.47 -12.91
N PHE A 84 -8.99 3.06 -13.24
CA PHE A 84 -8.15 2.26 -12.33
C PHE A 84 -7.87 3.00 -11.02
N ASP A 85 -7.63 4.30 -11.10
CA ASP A 85 -7.39 5.16 -9.93
C ASP A 85 -8.60 5.19 -8.98
N ILE A 86 -9.83 5.23 -9.52
CA ILE A 86 -11.05 5.26 -8.71
C ILE A 86 -11.23 3.94 -7.97
N ILE A 87 -11.00 2.82 -8.66
CA ILE A 87 -11.07 1.49 -8.07
C ILE A 87 -10.02 1.36 -6.96
N TYR A 88 -8.79 1.74 -7.23
CA TYR A 88 -7.69 1.69 -6.25
C TYR A 88 -8.00 2.55 -5.02
N ASN A 89 -8.43 3.80 -5.22
CA ASN A 89 -8.69 4.72 -4.12
C ASN A 89 -9.90 4.29 -3.28
N ASN A 90 -10.98 3.84 -3.92
CA ASN A 90 -12.21 3.51 -3.21
C ASN A 90 -12.09 2.17 -2.47
N TYR A 91 -11.60 1.12 -3.13
CA TYR A 91 -11.62 -0.22 -2.56
C TYR A 91 -10.38 -0.53 -1.73
N LEU A 92 -9.19 -0.14 -2.19
CA LEU A 92 -7.95 -0.46 -1.48
C LEU A 92 -7.61 0.61 -0.45
N ILE A 93 -7.47 1.87 -0.86
CA ILE A 93 -7.11 2.95 0.08
C ILE A 93 -8.23 3.17 1.10
N GLY A 94 -9.48 3.32 0.65
CA GLY A 94 -10.62 3.52 1.53
C GLY A 94 -10.78 2.41 2.56
N GLY A 95 -10.71 1.14 2.12
CA GLY A 95 -10.77 -0.02 3.01
C GLY A 95 -9.61 -0.07 4.01
N ALA A 96 -8.38 0.17 3.54
CA ALA A 96 -7.21 0.20 4.40
C ALA A 96 -7.32 1.30 5.47
N LEU A 97 -7.76 2.51 5.12
CA LEU A 97 -7.92 3.61 6.07
C LEU A 97 -8.93 3.28 7.17
N GLN A 98 -10.06 2.65 6.82
CA GLN A 98 -11.07 2.28 7.80
C GLN A 98 -10.55 1.22 8.79
N ILE A 99 -9.80 0.23 8.28
CA ILE A 99 -9.17 -0.80 9.10
C ILE A 99 -8.12 -0.17 10.01
N SER A 100 -7.22 0.64 9.47
CA SER A 100 -6.17 1.33 10.23
C SER A 100 -6.76 2.23 11.32
N TYR A 101 -7.84 2.96 11.02
CA TYR A 101 -8.55 3.77 12.01
C TYR A 101 -9.11 2.93 13.15
N THR A 102 -9.74 1.81 12.82
CA THR A 102 -10.32 0.89 13.82
C THR A 102 -9.23 0.29 14.69
N ILE A 103 -8.13 -0.18 14.09
CA ILE A 103 -6.98 -0.74 14.81
C ILE A 103 -6.39 0.32 15.73
N SER A 104 -6.09 1.53 15.26
CA SER A 104 -5.45 2.54 16.12
C SER A 104 -6.37 2.98 17.27
N LYS A 105 -7.68 3.09 17.03
CA LYS A 105 -8.62 3.48 18.08
C LYS A 105 -8.80 2.38 19.13
N VAL A 106 -8.95 1.12 18.71
CA VAL A 106 -9.23 0.00 19.64
C VAL A 106 -7.95 -0.48 20.31
N LEU A 107 -6.87 -0.61 19.55
CA LEU A 107 -5.62 -1.16 20.05
C LEU A 107 -4.80 -0.09 20.77
N ASP A 108 -4.44 1.00 20.10
CA ASP A 108 -3.52 1.99 20.67
C ASP A 108 -4.19 2.81 21.77
N ARG A 109 -5.32 3.46 21.45
CA ARG A 109 -6.06 4.31 22.42
C ARG A 109 -6.96 3.54 23.36
N GLY A 110 -7.26 2.28 23.05
CA GLY A 110 -8.09 1.44 23.89
C GLY A 110 -7.21 0.57 24.78
N ILE A 111 -6.75 -0.55 24.23
CA ILE A 111 -6.06 -1.60 24.99
C ILE A 111 -4.73 -1.11 25.57
N ILE A 112 -3.88 -0.48 24.76
CA ILE A 112 -2.54 -0.06 25.19
C ILE A 112 -2.64 1.04 26.24
N GLU A 113 -3.51 2.03 26.05
CA GLU A 113 -3.70 3.11 27.04
C GLU A 113 -4.26 2.57 28.37
N LEU A 114 -5.22 1.63 28.31
CA LEU A 114 -5.84 1.04 29.48
C LEU A 114 -4.87 0.14 30.27
N ILE A 115 -3.98 -0.62 29.62
CA ILE A 115 -2.95 -1.41 30.32
C ILE A 115 -1.76 -0.53 30.75
N GLY A 116 -1.50 0.53 30.00
CA GLY A 116 -0.36 1.41 30.18
C GLY A 116 -0.63 2.52 31.20
N PRO A 117 -0.39 3.79 30.85
CA PRO A 117 -0.38 4.88 31.82
C PRO A 117 -1.72 5.05 32.53
N PHE A 118 -2.83 5.01 31.81
CA PHE A 118 -4.15 5.29 32.37
C PHE A 118 -4.55 4.24 33.41
N GLY A 119 -4.47 2.95 33.08
CA GLY A 119 -4.81 1.90 34.05
C GLY A 119 -3.83 1.83 35.21
N LEU A 120 -2.55 2.11 35.00
CA LEU A 120 -1.59 2.18 36.11
C LEU A 120 -1.90 3.35 37.05
N THR A 121 -2.29 4.51 36.51
CA THR A 121 -2.68 5.67 37.34
C THR A 121 -3.94 5.40 38.14
N GLU A 122 -4.99 4.87 37.51
CA GLU A 122 -6.25 4.53 38.19
C GLU A 122 -6.07 3.42 39.22
N GLY A 123 -5.28 2.38 38.89
CA GLY A 123 -4.94 1.31 39.82
C GLY A 123 -4.20 1.85 41.04
N SER A 124 -3.17 2.67 40.83
CA SER A 124 -2.38 3.27 41.91
C SER A 124 -3.23 4.21 42.77
N TYR A 125 -4.09 5.02 42.15
CA TYR A 125 -5.01 5.92 42.85
C TYR A 125 -6.02 5.15 43.71
N SER A 126 -6.62 4.09 43.17
CA SER A 126 -7.54 3.23 43.89
C SER A 126 -6.88 2.54 45.09
N THR A 127 -5.68 1.98 44.90
CA THR A 127 -4.89 1.40 46.01
C THR A 127 -4.55 2.46 47.06
N GLY A 128 -4.12 3.65 46.65
CA GLY A 128 -3.84 4.76 47.57
C GLY A 128 -5.07 5.16 48.39
N ASN A 129 -6.24 5.25 47.75
CA ASN A 129 -7.49 5.54 48.45
C ASN A 129 -7.89 4.42 49.41
N PHE A 130 -7.65 3.16 49.06
CA PHE A 130 -7.88 2.02 49.97
C PHE A 130 -6.95 2.08 51.19
N ILE A 131 -5.66 2.36 50.99
CA ILE A 131 -4.69 2.53 52.09
C ILE A 131 -5.08 3.71 52.97
N SER A 132 -5.48 4.84 52.39
CA SER A 132 -5.91 6.02 53.14
C SER A 132 -7.11 5.75 54.04
N LYS A 133 -8.00 4.82 53.67
CA LYS A 133 -9.15 4.43 54.51
C LYS A 133 -8.77 3.60 55.73
N LEU A 134 -7.59 2.97 55.75
CA LEU A 134 -7.09 2.26 56.93
C LEU A 134 -6.72 3.24 58.06
N ASP A 135 -6.44 4.50 57.71
CA ASP A 135 -6.17 5.57 58.66
C ASP A 135 -7.49 6.15 59.22
N THR A 136 -8.01 5.53 60.27
CA THR A 136 -9.35 5.84 60.83
C THR A 136 -9.36 7.01 61.82
N GLY A 137 -8.20 7.49 62.27
CA GLY A 137 -8.08 8.56 63.28
C GLY A 137 -8.41 8.13 64.72
N VAL A 138 -8.72 6.84 64.94
CA VAL A 138 -9.15 6.31 66.24
C VAL A 138 -7.98 5.60 66.92
N ILE A 139 -7.68 5.98 68.17
CA ILE A 139 -6.49 5.48 68.89
C ILE A 139 -6.56 3.96 69.16
N THR A 140 -7.76 3.45 69.46
CA THR A 140 -7.96 2.04 69.78
C THR A 140 -7.70 1.11 68.58
N THR A 141 -8.01 1.54 67.36
CA THR A 141 -7.70 0.78 66.14
C THR A 141 -6.20 0.69 65.89
N TYR A 142 -5.41 1.74 66.16
CA TYR A 142 -3.96 1.65 66.04
C TYR A 142 -3.31 0.73 67.07
N ALA A 143 -3.79 0.74 68.32
CA ALA A 143 -3.31 -0.20 69.34
C ALA A 143 -3.55 -1.66 68.91
N LEU A 144 -4.68 -1.92 68.26
CA LEU A 144 -4.98 -3.23 67.67
C LEU A 144 -4.03 -3.56 66.51
N TYR A 145 -3.73 -2.64 65.59
CA TYR A 145 -2.77 -2.87 64.51
C TYR A 145 -1.37 -3.22 65.01
N ILE A 146 -0.88 -2.54 66.06
CA ILE A 146 0.45 -2.79 66.64
C ILE A 146 0.53 -4.19 67.26
N THR A 147 -0.50 -4.59 68.02
CA THR A 147 -0.53 -5.93 68.65
C THR A 147 -0.63 -7.05 67.62
N LEU A 148 -1.44 -6.87 66.57
CA LEU A 148 -1.51 -7.81 65.44
C LEU A 148 -0.19 -7.91 64.68
N GLY A 149 0.50 -6.78 64.47
CA GLY A 149 1.82 -6.74 63.85
C GLY A 149 2.90 -7.48 64.66
N LEU A 150 2.88 -7.35 65.99
CA LEU A 150 3.79 -8.10 66.86
C LEU A 150 3.53 -9.61 66.81
N ILE A 151 2.26 -10.03 66.87
CA ILE A 151 1.88 -11.44 66.78
C ILE A 151 2.26 -12.01 65.41
N SER A 152 2.03 -11.27 64.31
CA SER A 152 2.36 -11.75 62.97
C SER A 152 3.86 -11.90 62.75
N ILE A 153 4.68 -10.96 63.24
CA ILE A 153 6.14 -11.06 63.21
C ILE A 153 6.61 -12.31 63.97
N LEU A 154 6.07 -12.56 65.15
CA LEU A 154 6.40 -13.73 65.97
C LEU A 154 6.04 -15.06 65.31
N PHE A 155 5.03 -15.07 64.44
CA PHE A 155 4.60 -16.26 63.69
C PHE A 155 5.38 -16.47 62.38
N LEU A 156 5.86 -15.38 61.78
CA LEU A 156 6.58 -15.42 60.51
C LEU A 156 8.07 -15.71 60.69
N LEU A 157 8.59 -15.51 61.91
CA LEU A 157 9.97 -15.73 62.34
C LEU A 157 10.09 -17.09 63.05
#